data_AF-A0A831X305-F1
#
_entry.id   AF-A0A831X305-F1
#
_cell.length_a   1.000
_cell.length_b   1.000
_cell.length_c   1.000
_cell.angle_alpha   90.00
_cell.angle_beta   90.00
_cell.angle_gamma   90.00
#
_symmetry.space_group_name_H-M   'P 1'
#
loop_
_entity.id
_entity.type
_entity.pdbx_description
1 polymer ?
#
loop_
_entity_poly.entity_id
_entity_poly.type
_entity_poly.pdbx_seq_one_letter_code
_entity_poly.pdbx_strand_id
1 'polypeptide(L)'
;MVSDMTKDIIKKLDNYCKSLSNMGYLNGSVLVANEGSILLSKGYGMANFEFEIDNSPQTIYRIGSITKQFTAAAILLLQESNVINTNDVVSRFLHDYPRGDEITIHHLLTHTSGIPNFTSLKDYRKTMKLPMILEETIHVFKDLPLGFEPGEKFEYSNSGYSLLSYIIETVTNKTLESFLQEKIFNVLGMMNTGFDNNKTIIKNRASGYEVWGETVNAEYIDMSVPSGAGAMYSTTEDLYIWNLAMQSKKILNKASSALMMKTNMGNYGYGVFVYEEEINKLTRKVTGHGGGINGFLSEYRCYINEDITVIVLSNISTTQVGKIANALAKIALKEEVGLPKLYSKIDMELKQCERLIGDYKMENIPNTTLEVTNQLGKLYLSDNNTFKFEICPFSHEGESMGFFTHGMQGTATFTKNEMYVELFGISEIAVKL
;
A
#
# COMPACT_ATOMS: atom_id res chain seq x y z
N MET A 1 -34.59 0.71 -10.74
CA MET A 1 -33.83 1.03 -11.96
C MET A 1 -32.68 1.94 -11.56
N VAL A 2 -31.45 1.68 -12.01
CA VAL A 2 -30.31 2.57 -11.76
C VAL A 2 -30.54 3.89 -12.49
N SER A 3 -30.40 5.03 -11.81
CA SER A 3 -30.59 6.36 -12.40
C SER A 3 -29.61 6.61 -13.55
N ASP A 4 -29.96 7.43 -14.54
CA ASP A 4 -29.04 7.73 -15.65
C ASP A 4 -27.75 8.44 -15.18
N MET A 5 -27.84 9.22 -14.10
CA MET A 5 -26.68 9.82 -13.44
C MET A 5 -25.74 8.77 -12.85
N THR A 6 -26.28 7.73 -12.21
CA THR A 6 -25.47 6.63 -11.68
C THR A 6 -24.82 5.84 -12.81
N LYS A 7 -25.52 5.62 -13.94
CA LYS A 7 -24.92 4.96 -15.12
C LYS A 7 -23.75 5.75 -15.70
N ASP A 8 -23.84 7.08 -15.73
CA ASP A 8 -22.75 7.94 -16.20
C ASP A 8 -21.51 7.84 -15.29
N ILE A 9 -21.70 7.86 -13.96
CA ILE A 9 -20.61 7.68 -12.99
C ILE A 9 -19.92 6.32 -13.20
N ILE A 10 -20.69 5.24 -13.32
CA ILE A 10 -20.15 3.89 -13.55
C ILE A 10 -19.29 3.86 -14.83
N LYS A 11 -19.77 4.50 -15.90
CA LYS A 11 -19.04 4.60 -17.17
C LYS A 11 -17.76 5.43 -17.04
N LYS A 12 -17.80 6.56 -16.31
CA LYS A 12 -16.62 7.40 -16.05
C LYS A 12 -15.55 6.64 -15.26
N LEU A 13 -15.95 5.91 -14.20
CA LEU A 13 -15.06 5.06 -13.40
C LEU A 13 -14.38 3.99 -14.28
N ASP A 14 -15.17 3.23 -15.04
CA ASP A 14 -14.67 2.17 -15.91
C ASP A 14 -13.73 2.72 -17.00
N ASN A 15 -14.10 3.84 -17.63
CA ASN A 15 -13.27 4.47 -18.66
C ASN A 15 -11.93 4.97 -18.10
N TYR A 16 -11.93 5.57 -16.90
CA TYR A 16 -10.71 6.03 -16.25
C TYR A 16 -9.74 4.87 -15.99
N CYS A 17 -10.23 3.77 -15.40
CA CYS A 17 -9.44 2.56 -15.17
C CYS A 17 -8.96 1.91 -16.48
N LYS A 18 -9.81 1.80 -17.50
CA LYS A 18 -9.43 1.27 -18.82
C LYS A 18 -8.33 2.09 -19.47
N SER A 19 -8.42 3.43 -19.41
CA SER A 19 -7.37 4.29 -19.93
C SER A 19 -6.03 4.01 -19.25
N LEU A 20 -6.00 3.92 -17.92
CA LEU A 20 -4.77 3.57 -17.18
C LEU A 20 -4.26 2.18 -17.55
N SER A 21 -5.14 1.19 -17.64
CA SER A 21 -4.77 -0.19 -17.94
C SER A 21 -4.19 -0.35 -19.34
N ASN A 22 -4.79 0.30 -20.35
CA ASN A 22 -4.28 0.32 -21.73
C ASN A 22 -2.89 0.97 -21.83
N MET A 23 -2.54 1.86 -20.90
CA MET A 23 -1.21 2.48 -20.80
C MET A 23 -0.22 1.67 -19.95
N GLY A 24 -0.65 0.56 -19.35
CA GLY A 24 0.16 -0.24 -18.41
C GLY A 24 0.31 0.41 -17.03
N TYR A 25 -0.50 1.41 -16.69
CA TYR A 25 -0.43 2.16 -15.42
C TYR A 25 -1.37 1.60 -14.34
N LEU A 26 -2.24 0.66 -14.71
CA LEU A 26 -3.10 -0.09 -13.79
C LEU A 26 -3.14 -1.56 -14.23
N ASN A 27 -2.67 -2.43 -13.33
CA ASN A 27 -2.77 -3.88 -13.48
C ASN A 27 -3.21 -4.46 -12.14
N GLY A 28 -4.50 -4.79 -12.02
CA GLY A 28 -5.08 -5.14 -10.74
C GLY A 28 -6.61 -5.11 -10.73
N SER A 29 -7.19 -5.12 -9.53
CA SER A 29 -8.63 -5.09 -9.31
C SER A 29 -9.07 -3.83 -8.58
N VAL A 30 -10.24 -3.31 -8.96
CA VAL A 30 -10.79 -2.08 -8.41
C VAL A 30 -12.24 -2.31 -8.00
N LEU A 31 -12.56 -1.86 -6.79
CA LEU A 31 -13.94 -1.75 -6.30
C LEU A 31 -14.23 -0.30 -5.88
N VAL A 32 -15.38 0.21 -6.32
CA VAL A 32 -15.95 1.48 -5.86
C VAL A 32 -17.39 1.22 -5.45
N ALA A 33 -17.73 1.58 -4.21
CA ALA A 33 -19.07 1.48 -3.67
C ALA A 33 -19.52 2.82 -3.10
N ASN A 34 -20.83 3.06 -3.11
CA ASN A 34 -21.49 4.22 -2.52
C ASN A 34 -22.82 3.78 -1.89
N GLU A 35 -23.07 4.18 -0.63
CA GLU A 35 -24.32 3.91 0.10
C GLU A 35 -24.72 2.43 0.09
N GLY A 36 -23.77 1.54 0.42
CA GLY A 36 -23.96 0.09 0.43
C GLY A 36 -24.11 -0.58 -0.96
N SER A 37 -24.01 0.18 -2.06
CA SER A 37 -24.13 -0.33 -3.43
C SER A 37 -22.81 -0.29 -4.19
N ILE A 38 -22.44 -1.39 -4.84
CA ILE A 38 -21.24 -1.45 -5.69
C ILE A 38 -21.52 -0.72 -7.01
N LEU A 39 -20.73 0.32 -7.30
CA LEU A 39 -20.74 1.05 -8.56
C LEU A 39 -19.80 0.40 -9.59
N LEU A 40 -18.64 -0.08 -9.13
CA LEU A 40 -17.64 -0.74 -9.95
C LEU A 40 -17.03 -1.90 -9.14
N SER A 41 -16.89 -3.07 -9.76
CA SER A 41 -16.10 -4.20 -9.26
C SER A 41 -15.53 -4.92 -10.48
N LYS A 42 -14.27 -4.64 -10.83
CA LYS A 42 -13.63 -5.14 -12.06
C LYS A 42 -12.13 -5.38 -11.89
N GLY A 43 -11.61 -6.35 -12.66
CA GLY A 43 -10.19 -6.51 -12.90
C GLY A 43 -9.74 -5.81 -14.19
N TYR A 44 -8.48 -5.40 -14.21
CA TYR A 44 -7.82 -4.71 -15.31
C TYR A 44 -6.41 -5.28 -15.50
N GLY A 45 -5.99 -5.52 -16.74
CA GLY A 45 -4.72 -6.20 -17.05
C GLY A 45 -4.71 -7.66 -16.59
N MET A 46 -3.52 -8.20 -16.31
CA MET A 46 -3.31 -9.64 -16.06
C MET A 46 -2.93 -9.96 -14.60
N ALA A 47 -3.60 -10.95 -14.01
CA ALA A 47 -3.21 -11.54 -12.72
C ALA A 47 -1.91 -12.35 -12.83
N ASN A 48 -1.62 -12.89 -14.02
CA ASN A 48 -0.38 -13.58 -14.32
C ASN A 48 0.04 -13.33 -15.78
N PHE A 49 1.21 -12.73 -15.99
CA PHE A 49 1.76 -12.43 -17.31
C PHE A 49 2.31 -13.67 -18.03
N GLU A 50 2.87 -14.66 -17.32
CA GLU A 50 3.44 -15.85 -17.95
C GLU A 50 2.39 -16.70 -18.69
N PHE A 51 1.16 -16.70 -18.19
CA PHE A 51 0.05 -17.51 -18.69
C PHE A 51 -1.10 -16.66 -19.27
N GLU A 52 -0.90 -15.34 -19.38
CA GLU A 52 -1.89 -14.40 -19.91
C GLU A 52 -3.26 -14.51 -19.21
N ILE A 53 -3.24 -14.65 -17.87
CA ILE A 53 -4.47 -14.77 -17.08
C ILE A 53 -4.94 -13.38 -16.69
N ASP A 54 -6.15 -13.01 -17.11
CA ASP A 54 -6.75 -11.72 -16.78
C ASP A 54 -7.02 -11.54 -15.27
N ASN A 55 -6.94 -10.30 -14.81
CA ASN A 55 -7.45 -9.91 -13.50
C ASN A 55 -8.98 -9.95 -13.48
N SER A 56 -9.55 -10.28 -12.34
CA SER A 56 -10.99 -10.28 -12.06
C SER A 56 -11.24 -9.77 -10.64
N PRO A 57 -12.47 -9.38 -10.27
CA PRO A 57 -12.76 -8.99 -8.89
C PRO A 57 -12.41 -10.05 -7.83
N GLN A 58 -12.39 -11.33 -8.23
CA GLN A 58 -12.05 -12.49 -7.40
C GLN A 58 -10.55 -12.81 -7.40
N THR A 59 -9.72 -12.05 -8.12
CA THR A 59 -8.26 -12.20 -8.05
C THR A 59 -7.78 -11.85 -6.64
N ILE A 60 -6.95 -12.73 -6.09
CA ILE A 60 -6.37 -12.59 -4.75
C ILE A 60 -5.01 -11.90 -4.84
N TYR A 61 -4.83 -10.87 -4.02
CA TYR A 61 -3.59 -10.09 -3.91
C TYR A 61 -3.08 -10.13 -2.48
N ARG A 62 -1.76 -10.05 -2.31
CA ARG A 62 -1.18 -9.70 -1.00
C ARG A 62 -1.55 -8.25 -0.72
N ILE A 63 -2.11 -7.97 0.46
CA ILE A 63 -2.64 -6.64 0.81
C ILE A 63 -1.68 -5.82 1.69
N GLY A 64 -0.50 -6.37 1.97
CA GLY A 64 0.53 -5.71 2.76
C GLY A 64 -0.03 -5.10 4.04
N SER A 65 0.27 -3.84 4.28
CA SER A 65 -0.06 -3.16 5.55
C SER A 65 -1.56 -2.95 5.83
N ILE A 66 -2.48 -3.22 4.91
CA ILE A 66 -3.91 -3.29 5.25
C ILE A 66 -4.16 -4.37 6.33
N THR A 67 -3.30 -5.40 6.40
CA THR A 67 -3.24 -6.41 7.48
C THR A 67 -3.32 -5.79 8.89
N LYS A 68 -2.74 -4.60 9.09
CA LYS A 68 -2.72 -3.91 10.39
C LYS A 68 -4.11 -3.61 10.94
N GLN A 69 -5.10 -3.37 10.08
CA GLN A 69 -6.48 -3.18 10.51
C GLN A 69 -7.04 -4.43 11.19
N PHE A 70 -6.74 -5.61 10.65
CA PHE A 70 -7.21 -6.88 11.19
C PHE A 70 -6.49 -7.22 12.50
N THR A 71 -5.17 -7.01 12.56
CA THR A 71 -4.39 -7.17 13.79
C THR A 71 -4.90 -6.25 14.90
N ALA A 72 -5.16 -4.98 14.59
CA ALA A 72 -5.74 -4.02 15.54
C ALA A 72 -7.14 -4.45 16.02
N ALA A 73 -7.99 -4.93 15.11
CA ALA A 73 -9.31 -5.46 15.47
C ALA A 73 -9.22 -6.69 16.38
N ALA A 74 -8.25 -7.58 16.16
CA ALA A 74 -8.02 -8.72 17.05
C ALA A 74 -7.65 -8.29 18.48
N ILE A 75 -6.76 -7.30 18.63
CA ILE A 75 -6.43 -6.70 19.93
C ILE A 75 -7.67 -6.13 20.61
N LEU A 76 -8.50 -5.41 19.86
CA LEU A 76 -9.73 -4.83 20.40
C LEU A 76 -10.76 -5.90 20.80
N LEU A 77 -10.92 -6.99 20.04
CA LEU A 77 -11.77 -8.11 20.41
C LEU A 77 -11.30 -8.80 21.71
N LEU A 78 -10.00 -8.94 21.89
CA LEU A 78 -9.41 -9.45 23.12
C LEU A 78 -9.63 -8.49 24.30
N GLN A 79 -9.57 -7.18 24.06
CA GLN A 79 -9.91 -6.17 25.06
C GLN A 79 -11.39 -6.21 25.45
N GLU A 80 -12.30 -6.35 24.49
CA GLU A 80 -13.74 -6.52 24.77
C GLU A 80 -14.01 -7.76 25.63
N SER A 81 -13.20 -8.79 25.46
CA SER A 81 -13.25 -10.03 26.24
C SER A 81 -12.51 -9.94 27.59
N ASN A 82 -12.00 -8.76 27.95
CA ASN A 82 -11.18 -8.50 29.15
C ASN A 82 -9.91 -9.37 29.27
N VAL A 83 -9.40 -9.89 28.15
CA VAL A 83 -8.16 -10.69 28.13
C VAL A 83 -6.93 -9.79 28.23
N ILE A 84 -6.99 -8.63 27.58
CA ILE A 84 -5.94 -7.61 27.57
C ILE A 84 -6.57 -6.21 27.73
N ASN A 85 -5.72 -5.22 28.00
CA ASN A 85 -6.04 -3.80 27.92
C ASN A 85 -5.01 -3.13 27.01
N THR A 86 -5.40 -2.16 26.19
CA THR A 86 -4.43 -1.47 25.32
C THR A 86 -3.37 -0.68 26.11
N ASN A 87 -3.58 -0.42 27.39
CA ASN A 87 -2.58 0.19 28.27
C ASN A 87 -1.67 -0.84 28.95
N ASP A 88 -1.87 -2.14 28.72
CA ASP A 88 -0.94 -3.16 29.20
C ASP A 88 0.44 -2.96 28.59
N VAL A 89 1.46 -3.13 29.42
CA VAL A 89 2.86 -3.04 29.04
C VAL A 89 3.31 -4.34 28.35
N VAL A 90 4.25 -4.23 27.40
CA VAL A 90 4.78 -5.37 26.63
C VAL A 90 5.41 -6.42 27.53
N SER A 91 6.08 -6.01 28.61
CA SER A 91 6.72 -6.92 29.58
C SER A 91 5.75 -7.86 30.30
N ARG A 92 4.43 -7.58 30.26
CA ARG A 92 3.39 -8.51 30.73
C ARG A 92 3.32 -9.77 29.88
N PHE A 93 3.63 -9.68 28.59
CA PHE A 93 3.51 -10.77 27.61
C PHE A 93 4.87 -11.32 27.17
N LEU A 94 5.91 -10.49 27.21
CA LEU A 94 7.28 -10.85 26.89
C LEU A 94 8.22 -10.28 27.96
N HIS A 95 8.40 -11.05 29.04
CA HIS A 95 9.00 -10.58 30.30
C HIS A 95 10.43 -10.01 30.15
N ASP A 96 11.19 -10.54 29.20
CA ASP A 96 12.58 -10.18 28.96
C ASP A 96 12.74 -9.15 27.82
N TYR A 97 11.67 -8.48 27.39
CA TYR A 97 11.76 -7.41 26.38
C TYR A 97 12.41 -6.15 26.99
N PRO A 98 13.54 -5.64 26.45
CA PRO A 98 14.19 -4.44 26.96
C PRO A 98 13.25 -3.23 26.97
N ARG A 99 13.13 -2.55 28.12
CA ARG A 99 12.19 -1.43 28.35
C ARG A 99 10.72 -1.79 28.07
N GLY A 100 10.38 -3.08 28.08
CA GLY A 100 9.02 -3.56 27.79
C GLY A 100 7.99 -3.11 28.83
N ASP A 101 8.42 -2.67 30.01
CA ASP A 101 7.62 -2.05 31.07
C ASP A 101 7.25 -0.58 30.79
N GLU A 102 7.87 0.04 29.77
CA GLU A 102 7.59 1.42 29.34
C GLU A 102 6.75 1.46 28.05
N ILE A 103 6.73 0.36 27.30
CA ILE A 103 6.03 0.26 26.01
C ILE A 103 4.68 -0.41 26.23
N THR A 104 3.59 0.25 25.83
CA THR A 104 2.23 -0.29 25.92
C THR A 104 1.74 -0.84 24.58
N ILE A 105 0.71 -1.67 24.61
CA ILE A 105 -0.02 -2.09 23.40
C ILE A 105 -0.53 -0.88 22.59
N HIS A 106 -0.96 0.19 23.27
CA HIS A 106 -1.36 1.45 22.65
C HIS A 106 -0.21 2.04 21.82
N HIS A 107 1.00 2.10 22.39
CA HIS A 107 2.18 2.59 21.66
C HIS A 107 2.48 1.76 20.41
N LEU A 108 2.30 0.43 20.47
CA LEU A 108 2.47 -0.44 19.30
C LEU A 108 1.40 -0.17 18.23
N LEU A 109 0.13 -0.06 18.64
CA LEU A 109 -1.00 0.16 17.73
C LEU A 109 -0.90 1.51 17.01
N THR A 110 -0.38 2.56 17.68
CA THR A 110 -0.31 3.92 17.15
C THR A 110 1.03 4.31 16.54
N HIS A 111 1.98 3.37 16.42
CA HIS A 111 3.34 3.65 15.92
C HIS A 111 4.09 4.72 16.73
N THR A 112 3.96 4.68 18.06
CA THR A 112 4.62 5.62 18.97
C THR A 112 5.50 4.90 20.00
N SER A 113 5.98 3.69 19.71
CA SER A 113 6.73 2.87 20.65
C SER A 113 8.23 3.17 20.74
N GLY A 114 8.80 3.88 19.76
CA GLY A 114 10.24 4.05 19.64
C GLY A 114 10.98 2.82 19.08
N ILE A 115 10.28 1.69 18.83
CA ILE A 115 10.90 0.44 18.39
C ILE A 115 11.37 0.57 16.93
N PRO A 116 12.67 0.33 16.65
CA PRO A 116 13.21 0.36 15.29
C PRO A 116 12.43 -0.56 14.34
N ASN A 117 12.13 -0.06 13.14
CA ASN A 117 11.42 -0.81 12.12
C ASN A 117 12.33 -1.85 11.46
N PHE A 118 12.06 -3.15 11.65
CA PHE A 118 12.94 -4.22 11.16
C PHE A 118 13.09 -4.22 9.63
N THR A 119 12.07 -3.72 8.90
CA THR A 119 12.10 -3.60 7.44
C THR A 119 13.03 -2.49 6.94
N SER A 120 13.48 -1.60 7.84
CA SER A 120 14.44 -0.52 7.55
C SER A 120 15.88 -0.90 7.92
N LEU A 121 16.11 -2.09 8.46
CA LEU A 121 17.44 -2.56 8.82
C LEU A 121 18.23 -2.96 7.56
N LYS A 122 19.55 -2.72 7.61
CA LYS A 122 20.47 -2.95 6.48
C LYS A 122 20.39 -4.36 5.88
N ASP A 123 20.22 -5.38 6.72
CA ASP A 123 20.20 -6.78 6.27
C ASP A 123 18.79 -7.29 5.91
N TYR A 124 17.74 -6.45 6.00
CA TYR A 124 16.36 -6.87 5.73
C TYR A 124 16.19 -7.53 4.37
N ARG A 125 16.77 -6.98 3.30
CA ARG A 125 16.69 -7.59 1.95
C ARG A 125 17.25 -9.02 1.87
N LYS A 126 18.16 -9.39 2.77
CA LYS A 126 18.66 -10.77 2.87
C LYS A 126 17.75 -11.61 3.76
N THR A 127 17.38 -11.11 4.93
CA THR A 127 16.62 -11.88 5.92
C THR A 127 15.18 -12.12 5.51
N MET A 128 14.57 -11.22 4.73
CA MET A 128 13.20 -11.36 4.24
C MET A 128 12.99 -12.60 3.34
N LYS A 129 14.06 -13.23 2.87
CA LYS A 129 14.03 -14.44 2.02
C LYS A 129 14.06 -15.74 2.82
N LEU A 130 14.33 -15.65 4.12
CA LEU A 130 14.49 -16.81 4.98
C LEU A 130 13.20 -17.02 5.79
N PRO A 131 12.74 -18.27 5.94
CA PRO A 131 11.64 -18.55 6.85
C PRO A 131 12.06 -18.17 8.27
N MET A 132 11.23 -17.38 8.92
CA MET A 132 11.39 -16.98 10.32
C MET A 132 10.12 -17.29 11.08
N ILE A 133 10.24 -17.94 12.24
CA ILE A 133 9.15 -17.92 13.22
C ILE A 133 9.03 -16.51 13.83
N LEU A 134 7.90 -16.23 14.45
CA LEU A 134 7.60 -14.89 14.93
C LEU A 134 8.62 -14.39 15.97
N GLU A 135 9.07 -15.27 16.84
CA GLU A 135 10.11 -15.02 17.84
C GLU A 135 11.44 -14.63 17.20
N GLU A 136 11.85 -15.33 16.13
CA GLU A 136 13.08 -15.02 15.39
C GLU A 136 12.98 -13.62 14.74
N THR A 137 11.81 -13.27 14.21
CA THR A 137 11.57 -11.92 13.68
C THR A 137 11.67 -10.86 14.78
N ILE A 138 11.16 -11.14 15.98
CA ILE A 138 11.26 -10.25 17.14
C ILE A 138 12.72 -10.07 17.58
N HIS A 139 13.51 -11.15 17.60
CA HIS A 139 14.93 -11.09 17.96
C HIS A 139 15.77 -10.18 17.06
N VAL A 140 15.34 -9.94 15.81
CA VAL A 140 16.02 -9.01 14.90
C VAL A 140 16.02 -7.57 15.42
N PHE A 141 15.00 -7.16 16.19
CA PHE A 141 14.86 -5.78 16.65
C PHE A 141 14.75 -5.61 18.18
N LYS A 142 14.52 -6.69 18.93
CA LYS A 142 14.29 -6.67 20.39
C LYS A 142 15.40 -5.95 21.17
N ASP A 143 16.66 -6.20 20.82
CA ASP A 143 17.82 -5.69 21.56
C ASP A 143 18.39 -4.38 20.97
N LEU A 144 17.73 -3.81 19.96
CA LEU A 144 18.10 -2.50 19.42
C LEU A 144 17.61 -1.39 20.36
N PRO A 145 18.38 -0.30 20.54
CA PRO A 145 17.94 0.83 21.33
C PRO A 145 16.69 1.47 20.69
N LEU A 146 15.78 1.98 21.53
CA LEU A 146 14.66 2.77 21.04
C LEU A 146 15.19 4.03 20.32
N GLY A 147 14.56 4.39 19.21
CA GLY A 147 14.90 5.61 18.47
C GLY A 147 14.42 6.89 19.17
N PHE A 148 13.49 6.77 20.11
CA PHE A 148 12.86 7.84 20.89
C PHE A 148 12.05 7.26 22.05
N GLU A 149 11.61 8.11 22.97
CA GLU A 149 10.86 7.67 24.15
C GLU A 149 9.43 7.23 23.77
N PRO A 150 8.88 6.14 24.36
CA PRO A 150 7.52 5.71 24.06
C PRO A 150 6.48 6.83 24.28
N GLY A 151 5.70 7.14 23.24
CA GLY A 151 4.70 8.20 23.22
C GLY A 151 5.22 9.58 22.75
N GLU A 152 6.53 9.75 22.52
CA GLU A 152 7.13 11.05 22.18
C GLU A 152 6.78 11.53 20.77
N LYS A 153 6.85 10.65 19.77
CA LYS A 153 6.54 10.97 18.36
C LYS A 153 5.94 9.79 17.62
N PHE A 154 5.40 10.07 16.43
CA PHE A 154 4.96 9.06 15.47
C PHE A 154 6.12 8.62 14.57
N GLU A 155 6.37 7.32 14.50
CA GLU A 155 7.28 6.72 13.53
C GLU A 155 6.80 5.31 13.16
N TYR A 156 6.35 5.15 11.91
CA TYR A 156 5.72 3.90 11.43
C TYR A 156 6.67 2.70 11.57
N SER A 157 6.20 1.65 12.25
CA SER A 157 7.03 0.48 12.57
C SER A 157 6.28 -0.84 12.34
N ASN A 158 6.82 -1.69 11.46
CA ASN A 158 6.30 -3.04 11.27
C ASN A 158 6.61 -3.93 12.49
N SER A 159 7.71 -3.66 13.19
CA SER A 159 8.12 -4.36 14.42
C SER A 159 7.05 -4.33 15.49
N GLY A 160 6.37 -3.17 15.64
CA GLY A 160 5.28 -3.03 16.61
C GLY A 160 4.11 -3.98 16.32
N TYR A 161 3.76 -4.18 15.05
CA TYR A 161 2.69 -5.09 14.65
C TYR A 161 3.11 -6.57 14.67
N SER A 162 4.40 -6.88 14.52
CA SER A 162 4.92 -8.22 14.82
C SER A 162 4.79 -8.53 16.32
N LEU A 163 5.09 -7.58 17.21
CA LEU A 163 4.85 -7.76 18.65
C LEU A 163 3.36 -7.91 19.00
N LEU A 164 2.47 -7.16 18.35
CA LEU A 164 1.02 -7.35 18.54
C LEU A 164 0.58 -8.76 18.13
N SER A 165 1.14 -9.28 17.05
CA SER A 165 0.90 -10.68 16.64
C SER A 165 1.33 -11.63 17.76
N TYR A 166 2.54 -11.45 18.31
CA TYR A 166 3.07 -12.31 19.37
C TYR A 166 2.23 -12.25 20.65
N ILE A 167 1.75 -11.06 21.03
CA ILE A 167 0.84 -10.88 22.17
C ILE A 167 -0.46 -11.64 21.94
N ILE A 168 -1.07 -11.56 20.75
CA ILE A 168 -2.27 -12.31 20.41
C ILE A 168 -2.01 -13.81 20.53
N GLU A 169 -0.91 -14.31 19.96
CA GLU A 169 -0.57 -15.74 20.03
C GLU A 169 -0.34 -16.21 21.46
N THR A 170 0.34 -15.40 22.27
CA THR A 170 0.62 -15.67 23.68
C THR A 170 -0.67 -15.79 24.52
N VAL A 171 -1.60 -14.84 24.37
CA VAL A 171 -2.82 -14.83 25.23
C VAL A 171 -3.92 -15.76 24.75
N THR A 172 -3.87 -16.18 23.48
CA THR A 172 -4.90 -17.06 22.89
C THR A 172 -4.45 -18.50 22.70
N ASN A 173 -3.13 -18.76 22.70
CA ASN A 173 -2.52 -20.02 22.31
C ASN A 173 -2.96 -20.47 20.89
N LYS A 174 -3.19 -19.51 20.00
CA LYS A 174 -3.55 -19.70 18.58
C LYS A 174 -2.68 -18.81 17.74
N THR A 175 -2.33 -19.23 16.52
CA THR A 175 -1.70 -18.32 15.55
C THR A 175 -2.61 -17.14 15.25
N LEU A 176 -2.04 -16.00 14.86
CA LEU A 176 -2.84 -14.84 14.43
C LEU A 176 -3.82 -15.22 13.30
N GLU A 177 -3.35 -16.01 12.33
CA GLU A 177 -4.17 -16.53 11.23
C GLU A 177 -5.39 -17.30 11.76
N SER A 178 -5.18 -18.26 12.67
CA SER A 178 -6.26 -19.08 13.24
C SER A 178 -7.27 -18.23 14.02
N PHE A 179 -6.79 -17.26 14.80
CA PHE A 179 -7.64 -16.35 15.55
C PHE A 179 -8.50 -15.49 14.62
N LEU A 180 -7.91 -14.89 13.58
CA LEU A 180 -8.63 -14.05 12.61
C LEU A 180 -9.60 -14.87 11.76
N GLN A 181 -9.23 -16.09 11.37
CA GLN A 181 -10.12 -17.01 10.67
C GLN A 181 -11.39 -17.28 11.48
N GLU A 182 -11.25 -17.60 12.76
CA GLU A 182 -12.38 -17.91 13.64
C GLU A 182 -13.22 -16.67 13.95
N LYS A 183 -12.58 -15.57 14.37
CA LYS A 183 -13.28 -14.41 14.94
C LYS A 183 -13.76 -13.41 13.91
N ILE A 184 -13.17 -13.39 12.71
CA ILE A 184 -13.47 -12.38 11.69
C ILE A 184 -13.86 -13.06 10.38
N PHE A 185 -12.99 -13.83 9.74
CA PHE A 185 -13.21 -14.26 8.35
C PHE A 185 -14.43 -15.18 8.22
N ASN A 186 -14.54 -16.21 9.07
CA ASN A 186 -15.70 -17.11 9.07
C ASN A 186 -17.00 -16.41 9.46
N VAL A 187 -16.94 -15.44 10.40
CA VAL A 187 -18.12 -14.69 10.88
C VAL A 187 -18.67 -13.75 9.80
N LEU A 188 -17.78 -13.19 8.98
CA LEU A 188 -18.12 -12.27 7.91
C LEU A 188 -18.35 -12.95 6.56
N GLY A 189 -17.88 -14.19 6.38
CA GLY A 189 -17.89 -14.87 5.09
C GLY A 189 -16.81 -14.35 4.14
N MET A 190 -15.68 -13.87 4.66
CA MET A 190 -14.52 -13.43 3.87
C MET A 190 -13.69 -14.65 3.44
N MET A 191 -14.23 -15.43 2.49
CA MET A 191 -13.70 -16.74 2.10
C MET A 191 -12.43 -16.67 1.26
N ASN A 192 -12.07 -15.49 0.74
CA ASN A 192 -10.89 -15.27 -0.09
C ASN A 192 -9.84 -14.41 0.63
N THR A 193 -9.88 -14.40 1.96
CA THR A 193 -8.97 -13.66 2.84
C THR A 193 -8.28 -14.62 3.81
N GLY A 194 -6.98 -14.47 3.97
CA GLY A 194 -6.18 -15.32 4.84
C GLY A 194 -4.72 -14.86 4.88
N PHE A 195 -3.82 -15.75 5.33
CA PHE A 195 -2.38 -15.48 5.37
C PHE A 195 -1.67 -16.25 4.26
N ASP A 196 -0.80 -15.58 3.51
CA ASP A 196 0.07 -16.27 2.58
C ASP A 196 1.23 -16.90 3.36
N ASN A 197 1.67 -18.08 2.95
CA ASN A 197 2.82 -18.79 3.51
C ASN A 197 3.72 -19.39 2.42
N ASN A 198 3.53 -18.95 1.16
CA ASN A 198 4.18 -19.43 -0.06
C ASN A 198 4.01 -20.94 -0.36
N LYS A 199 3.38 -21.72 0.53
CA LYS A 199 3.22 -23.18 0.43
C LYS A 199 1.80 -23.60 0.04
N THR A 200 0.81 -22.92 0.58
CA THR A 200 -0.60 -23.26 0.38
C THR A 200 -1.02 -22.87 -1.04
N ILE A 201 -1.74 -23.78 -1.72
CA ILE A 201 -2.31 -23.48 -3.03
C ILE A 201 -3.54 -22.59 -2.83
N ILE A 202 -3.39 -21.32 -3.21
CA ILE A 202 -4.46 -20.33 -3.18
C ILE A 202 -4.97 -20.15 -4.61
N LYS A 203 -6.24 -20.50 -4.85
CA LYS A 203 -6.87 -20.33 -6.17
C LYS A 203 -7.00 -18.85 -6.50
N ASN A 204 -6.85 -18.49 -7.78
CA ASN A 204 -6.94 -17.11 -8.27
C ASN A 204 -5.93 -16.13 -7.65
N ARG A 205 -4.86 -16.62 -7.01
CA ARG A 205 -3.77 -15.76 -6.51
C ARG A 205 -3.00 -15.18 -7.69
N ALA A 206 -2.88 -13.85 -7.72
CA ALA A 206 -2.04 -13.16 -8.69
C ALA A 206 -0.55 -13.42 -8.42
N SER A 207 0.25 -13.43 -9.49
CA SER A 207 1.70 -13.31 -9.40
C SER A 207 2.07 -11.84 -9.23
N GLY A 208 3.08 -11.56 -8.41
CA GLY A 208 3.56 -10.19 -8.16
C GLY A 208 4.70 -9.81 -9.09
N TYR A 209 4.70 -8.57 -9.56
CA TYR A 209 5.67 -8.07 -10.52
C TYR A 209 6.30 -6.74 -10.09
N GLU A 210 7.52 -6.51 -10.56
CA GLU A 210 8.28 -5.28 -10.42
C GLU A 210 8.61 -4.70 -11.80
N VAL A 211 9.11 -3.46 -11.86
CA VAL A 211 9.55 -2.83 -13.11
C VAL A 211 11.04 -2.53 -13.03
N TRP A 212 11.80 -3.18 -13.90
CA TRP A 212 13.24 -2.99 -14.04
C TRP A 212 13.63 -2.87 -15.52
N GLY A 213 13.26 -1.74 -16.11
CA GLY A 213 13.26 -1.50 -17.55
C GLY A 213 12.01 -2.10 -18.21
N GLU A 214 11.81 -3.40 -17.99
CA GLU A 214 10.59 -4.13 -18.33
C GLU A 214 9.90 -4.68 -17.08
N THR A 215 8.68 -5.21 -17.25
CA THR A 215 8.00 -5.92 -16.17
C THR A 215 8.71 -7.23 -15.90
N VAL A 216 9.14 -7.45 -14.65
CA VAL A 216 9.83 -8.65 -14.19
C VAL A 216 9.11 -9.27 -13.00
N ASN A 217 9.36 -10.55 -12.74
CA ASN A 217 8.88 -11.20 -11.52
C ASN A 217 9.42 -10.47 -10.28
N ALA A 218 8.56 -10.27 -9.28
CA ALA A 218 8.95 -9.60 -8.05
C ALA A 218 9.98 -10.40 -7.25
N GLU A 219 10.77 -9.70 -6.44
CA GLU A 219 11.74 -10.34 -5.56
C GLU A 219 11.02 -11.24 -4.54
N TYR A 220 11.59 -12.42 -4.29
CA TYR A 220 11.03 -13.36 -3.32
C TYR A 220 11.07 -12.77 -1.90
N ILE A 221 9.95 -12.92 -1.20
CA ILE A 221 9.81 -12.72 0.24
C ILE A 221 9.17 -13.98 0.83
N ASP A 222 9.71 -14.45 1.94
CA ASP A 222 9.10 -15.49 2.75
C ASP A 222 7.99 -14.87 3.58
N MET A 223 6.75 -15.30 3.34
CA MET A 223 5.57 -14.67 3.94
C MET A 223 5.38 -14.98 5.43
N SER A 224 6.28 -15.76 6.06
CA SER A 224 6.32 -15.86 7.52
C SER A 224 6.87 -14.58 8.19
N VAL A 225 7.67 -13.78 7.48
CA VAL A 225 8.35 -12.59 8.02
C VAL A 225 7.40 -11.42 8.33
N PRO A 226 6.45 -11.04 7.44
CA PRO A 226 5.64 -9.85 7.68
C PRO A 226 4.61 -9.99 8.82
N SER A 227 4.21 -11.21 9.18
CA SER A 227 3.22 -11.52 10.23
C SER A 227 1.98 -10.59 10.20
N GLY A 228 1.45 -10.18 11.36
CA GLY A 228 0.34 -9.22 11.46
C GLY A 228 0.69 -7.78 11.05
N ALA A 229 1.90 -7.51 10.57
CA ALA A 229 2.24 -6.25 9.93
C ALA A 229 1.91 -6.25 8.43
N GLY A 230 1.86 -7.40 7.75
CA GLY A 230 1.66 -7.41 6.30
C GLY A 230 1.45 -8.74 5.57
N ALA A 231 1.24 -9.86 6.26
CA ALA A 231 1.25 -11.19 5.63
C ALA A 231 -0.07 -11.62 4.98
N MET A 232 -1.15 -10.83 5.11
CA MET A 232 -2.44 -11.22 4.58
C MET A 232 -2.55 -11.08 3.06
N TYR A 233 -3.43 -11.89 2.49
CA TYR A 233 -4.00 -11.71 1.16
C TYR A 233 -5.52 -11.48 1.26
N SER A 234 -6.11 -10.87 0.23
CA SER A 234 -7.55 -10.68 0.11
C SER A 234 -7.98 -10.37 -1.33
N THR A 235 -9.27 -10.15 -1.54
CA THR A 235 -9.87 -9.62 -2.78
C THR A 235 -10.49 -8.25 -2.51
N THR A 236 -10.83 -7.52 -3.57
CA THR A 236 -11.55 -6.24 -3.41
C THR A 236 -12.92 -6.42 -2.76
N GLU A 237 -13.61 -7.53 -3.05
CA GLU A 237 -14.94 -7.84 -2.52
C GLU A 237 -14.90 -8.22 -1.04
N ASP A 238 -13.92 -9.04 -0.61
CA ASP A 238 -13.75 -9.38 0.80
C ASP A 238 -13.38 -8.14 1.63
N LEU A 239 -12.49 -7.27 1.13
CA LEU A 239 -12.19 -6.00 1.79
C LEU A 239 -13.40 -5.07 1.86
N TYR A 240 -14.33 -5.14 0.89
CA TYR A 240 -15.59 -4.41 0.99
C TYR A 240 -16.52 -4.99 2.07
N ILE A 241 -16.57 -6.33 2.23
CA ILE A 241 -17.26 -6.97 3.35
C ILE A 241 -16.67 -6.49 4.69
N TRP A 242 -15.34 -6.41 4.78
CA TRP A 242 -14.64 -5.85 5.94
C TRP A 242 -15.10 -4.42 6.24
N ASN A 243 -15.18 -3.55 5.23
CA ASN A 243 -15.69 -2.19 5.40
C ASN A 243 -17.11 -2.17 6.01
N LEU A 244 -18.03 -2.93 5.42
CA LEU A 244 -19.42 -2.98 5.88
C LEU A 244 -19.51 -3.47 7.33
N ALA A 245 -18.66 -4.42 7.73
CA ALA A 245 -18.58 -4.93 9.10
C ALA A 245 -18.09 -3.86 10.09
N MET A 246 -17.10 -3.06 9.68
CA MET A 246 -16.55 -1.95 10.47
C MET A 246 -17.57 -0.81 10.65
N GLN A 247 -18.34 -0.48 9.61
CA GLN A 247 -19.40 0.54 9.68
C GLN A 247 -20.61 0.08 10.51
N SER A 248 -21.06 -1.16 10.30
CA SER A 248 -22.21 -1.73 11.00
C SER A 248 -21.92 -2.13 12.45
N LYS A 249 -20.65 -2.09 12.88
CA LYS A 249 -20.21 -2.51 14.22
C LYS A 249 -20.55 -3.97 14.51
N LYS A 250 -20.50 -4.81 13.46
CA LYS A 250 -20.80 -6.24 13.55
C LYS A 250 -19.67 -7.01 14.25
N ILE A 251 -18.43 -6.55 14.12
CA ILE A 251 -17.25 -7.17 14.74
C ILE A 251 -16.85 -6.48 16.03
N LEU A 252 -16.64 -5.17 15.97
CA LEU A 252 -16.28 -4.37 17.15
C LEU A 252 -17.50 -3.64 17.68
N ASN A 253 -17.65 -3.57 19.00
CA ASN A 253 -18.70 -2.78 19.61
C ASN A 253 -18.44 -1.26 19.43
N LYS A 254 -19.44 -0.42 19.74
CA LYS A 254 -19.35 1.04 19.55
C LYS A 254 -18.13 1.68 20.21
N ALA A 255 -17.73 1.23 21.40
CA ALA A 255 -16.59 1.79 22.13
C ALA A 255 -15.27 1.40 21.45
N SER A 256 -15.11 0.13 21.08
CA SER A 256 -13.92 -0.35 20.36
C SER A 256 -13.79 0.24 18.96
N SER A 257 -14.88 0.37 18.22
CA SER A 257 -14.86 1.06 16.92
C SER A 257 -14.44 2.52 17.07
N ALA A 258 -14.95 3.22 18.10
CA ALA A 258 -14.54 4.59 18.37
C ALA A 258 -13.07 4.69 18.76
N LEU A 259 -12.56 3.70 19.52
CA LEU A 259 -11.15 3.62 19.90
C LEU A 259 -10.25 3.36 18.69
N MET A 260 -10.63 2.45 17.78
CA MET A 260 -9.90 2.17 16.55
C MET A 260 -9.74 3.40 15.67
N MET A 261 -10.78 4.23 15.62
CA MET A 261 -10.86 5.44 14.80
C MET A 261 -10.31 6.69 15.48
N LYS A 262 -10.00 6.64 16.78
CA LYS A 262 -9.45 7.78 17.52
C LYS A 262 -7.98 7.90 17.16
N THR A 263 -7.62 8.99 16.48
CA THR A 263 -6.24 9.26 16.12
C THR A 263 -5.39 9.61 17.33
N ASN A 264 -4.13 9.21 17.24
CA ASN A 264 -3.03 9.74 18.01
C ASN A 264 -2.17 10.65 17.10
N MET A 265 -0.86 10.69 17.29
CA MET A 265 0.08 11.39 16.42
C MET A 265 0.08 10.81 14.99
N GLY A 266 0.43 11.63 13.99
CA GLY A 266 0.53 11.20 12.60
C GLY A 266 -0.81 10.88 11.92
N ASN A 267 -1.93 11.36 12.46
CA ASN A 267 -3.28 11.07 11.96
C ASN A 267 -3.58 9.56 11.92
N TYR A 268 -3.00 8.81 12.84
CA TYR A 268 -3.08 7.35 12.88
C TYR A 268 -3.86 6.87 14.12
N GLY A 269 -4.88 6.05 13.89
CA GLY A 269 -5.63 5.32 14.91
C GLY A 269 -5.04 3.94 15.15
N TYR A 270 -5.87 2.94 15.47
CA TYR A 270 -5.39 1.56 15.57
C TYR A 270 -5.50 0.87 14.22
N GLY A 271 -4.38 0.76 13.51
CA GLY A 271 -4.30 0.08 12.21
C GLY A 271 -4.85 0.89 11.03
N VAL A 272 -5.29 2.13 11.26
CA VAL A 272 -5.94 2.97 10.24
C VAL A 272 -5.39 4.40 10.27
N PHE A 273 -5.23 5.00 9.09
CA PHE A 273 -5.12 6.44 8.97
C PHE A 273 -6.52 7.06 9.01
N VAL A 274 -6.61 8.25 9.60
CA VAL A 274 -7.82 9.08 9.58
C VAL A 274 -7.41 10.52 9.30
N TYR A 275 -7.74 11.00 8.11
CA TYR A 275 -7.25 12.27 7.59
C TYR A 275 -8.35 12.96 6.79
N GLU A 276 -8.05 14.15 6.26
CA GLU A 276 -8.99 14.94 5.49
C GLU A 276 -8.49 15.10 4.04
N GLU A 277 -9.41 15.02 3.08
CA GLU A 277 -9.17 15.33 1.67
C GLU A 277 -10.17 16.40 1.20
N GLU A 278 -9.72 17.32 0.36
CA GLU A 278 -10.60 18.29 -0.30
C GLU A 278 -11.09 17.72 -1.64
N ILE A 279 -12.40 17.52 -1.77
CA ILE A 279 -13.07 17.09 -3.01
C ILE A 279 -14.32 17.93 -3.21
N ASN A 280 -14.43 18.57 -4.38
CA ASN A 280 -15.45 19.57 -4.71
C ASN A 280 -15.48 20.76 -3.73
N LYS A 281 -14.30 21.24 -3.31
CA LYS A 281 -14.15 22.32 -2.32
C LYS A 281 -14.80 22.01 -0.96
N LEU A 282 -15.06 20.72 -0.68
CA LEU A 282 -15.56 20.24 0.59
C LEU A 282 -14.47 19.37 1.23
N THR A 283 -14.15 19.68 2.48
CA THR A 283 -13.29 18.84 3.32
C THR A 283 -14.05 17.58 3.72
N ARG A 284 -13.52 16.42 3.35
CA ARG A 284 -14.11 15.11 3.62
C ARG A 284 -13.20 14.30 4.52
N LYS A 285 -13.80 13.68 5.52
CA LYS A 285 -13.06 12.81 6.44
C LYS A 285 -12.90 11.43 5.81
N VAL A 286 -11.65 11.03 5.64
CA VAL A 286 -11.25 9.76 5.04
C VAL A 286 -10.63 8.87 6.11
N THR A 287 -10.96 7.59 6.07
CA THR A 287 -10.18 6.57 6.75
C THR A 287 -9.70 5.52 5.78
N GLY A 288 -8.52 4.98 6.03
CA GLY A 288 -7.95 4.01 5.13
C GLY A 288 -6.59 3.51 5.57
N HIS A 289 -6.03 2.66 4.73
CA HIS A 289 -4.65 2.25 4.84
C HIS A 289 -4.15 1.78 3.46
N GLY A 290 -2.95 2.19 3.09
CA GLY A 290 -2.25 1.64 1.94
C GLY A 290 -1.45 0.38 2.31
N GLY A 291 -1.04 -0.42 1.35
CA GLY A 291 -0.21 -1.59 1.62
C GLY A 291 0.76 -1.83 0.49
N GLY A 292 2.00 -2.11 0.84
CA GLY A 292 3.02 -2.55 -0.10
C GLY A 292 3.73 -3.78 0.43
N ILE A 293 4.03 -4.69 -0.48
CA ILE A 293 4.89 -5.86 -0.29
C ILE A 293 5.41 -6.26 -1.68
N ASN A 294 6.51 -7.01 -1.76
CA ASN A 294 7.17 -7.33 -3.04
C ASN A 294 6.17 -7.76 -4.12
N GLY A 295 6.10 -6.97 -5.19
CA GLY A 295 5.21 -7.21 -6.33
C GLY A 295 3.75 -6.77 -6.16
N PHE A 296 3.35 -6.21 -5.03
CA PHE A 296 1.96 -5.84 -4.76
C PHE A 296 1.83 -4.46 -4.11
N LEU A 297 0.84 -3.71 -4.57
CA LEU A 297 0.41 -2.45 -3.97
C LEU A 297 -1.10 -2.48 -3.75
N SER A 298 -1.55 -1.88 -2.66
CA SER A 298 -2.95 -1.85 -2.28
C SER A 298 -3.32 -0.52 -1.67
N GLU A 299 -4.55 -0.10 -1.90
CA GLU A 299 -5.15 1.06 -1.28
C GLU A 299 -6.58 0.73 -0.88
N TYR A 300 -6.93 1.03 0.37
CA TYR A 300 -8.27 0.92 0.91
C TYR A 300 -8.65 2.26 1.54
N ARG A 301 -9.72 2.91 1.03
CA ARG A 301 -10.19 4.22 1.49
C ARG A 301 -11.69 4.23 1.66
N CYS A 302 -12.14 4.89 2.72
CA CYS A 302 -13.54 5.09 3.05
C CYS A 302 -13.79 6.56 3.40
N TYR A 303 -14.72 7.20 2.68
CA TYR A 303 -15.19 8.56 2.95
C TYR A 303 -16.38 8.45 3.91
N ILE A 304 -16.16 8.84 5.16
CA ILE A 304 -17.02 8.44 6.28
C ILE A 304 -18.44 9.01 6.17
N ASN A 305 -18.56 10.26 5.73
CA ASN A 305 -19.85 10.96 5.71
C ASN A 305 -20.68 10.64 4.46
N GLU A 306 -20.00 10.23 3.39
CA GLU A 306 -20.59 9.98 2.07
C GLU A 306 -20.84 8.48 1.79
N ASP A 307 -20.40 7.63 2.72
CA ASP A 307 -20.43 6.18 2.59
C ASP A 307 -19.86 5.69 1.24
N ILE A 308 -18.71 6.24 0.87
CA ILE A 308 -17.96 5.81 -0.32
C ILE A 308 -16.79 4.96 0.11
N THR A 309 -16.64 3.81 -0.52
CA THR A 309 -15.49 2.93 -0.37
C THR A 309 -14.78 2.78 -1.70
N VAL A 310 -13.48 2.98 -1.71
CA VAL A 310 -12.61 2.76 -2.88
C VAL A 310 -11.49 1.81 -2.48
N ILE A 311 -11.37 0.72 -3.24
CA ILE A 311 -10.36 -0.32 -3.02
C ILE A 311 -9.65 -0.55 -4.35
N VAL A 312 -8.32 -0.44 -4.34
CA VAL A 312 -7.47 -0.68 -5.50
C VAL A 312 -6.38 -1.65 -5.09
N LEU A 313 -6.37 -2.85 -5.67
CA LEU A 313 -5.33 -3.86 -5.43
C LEU A 313 -4.58 -4.08 -6.74
N SER A 314 -3.25 -4.07 -6.68
CA SER A 314 -2.37 -4.22 -7.83
C SER A 314 -1.30 -5.27 -7.57
N ASN A 315 -0.95 -6.01 -8.62
CA ASN A 315 0.17 -6.94 -8.65
C ASN A 315 1.38 -6.40 -9.43
N ILE A 316 1.54 -5.07 -9.48
CA ILE A 316 2.75 -4.39 -9.94
C ILE A 316 3.20 -3.34 -8.91
N SER A 317 4.46 -3.42 -8.47
CA SER A 317 5.04 -2.57 -7.41
C SER A 317 5.16 -1.07 -7.73
N THR A 318 4.82 -0.65 -8.94
CA THR A 318 4.92 0.75 -9.41
C THR A 318 3.55 1.39 -9.69
N THR A 319 2.46 0.63 -9.50
CA THR A 319 1.09 1.14 -9.68
C THR A 319 0.78 2.20 -8.64
N GLN A 320 0.37 3.40 -9.05
CA GLN A 320 0.03 4.50 -8.13
C GLN A 320 -1.38 4.34 -7.53
N VAL A 321 -1.60 3.27 -6.77
CA VAL A 321 -2.90 2.88 -6.21
C VAL A 321 -3.59 4.01 -5.42
N GLY A 322 -2.84 4.83 -4.70
CA GLY A 322 -3.37 6.00 -3.99
C GLY A 322 -3.89 7.11 -4.90
N LYS A 323 -3.16 7.44 -5.98
CA LYS A 323 -3.58 8.43 -7.00
C LYS A 323 -4.83 7.94 -7.74
N ILE A 324 -4.86 6.64 -8.05
CA ILE A 324 -6.02 5.99 -8.69
C ILE A 324 -7.22 6.03 -7.74
N ALA A 325 -7.07 5.62 -6.48
CA ALA A 325 -8.15 5.61 -5.51
C ALA A 325 -8.75 7.02 -5.30
N ASN A 326 -7.90 8.05 -5.18
CA ASN A 326 -8.37 9.43 -5.06
C ASN A 326 -9.15 9.90 -6.31
N ALA A 327 -8.66 9.60 -7.52
CA ALA A 327 -9.36 9.95 -8.75
C ALA A 327 -10.73 9.25 -8.85
N LEU A 328 -10.81 7.97 -8.46
CA LEU A 328 -12.07 7.23 -8.45
C LEU A 328 -13.06 7.78 -7.40
N ALA A 329 -12.58 8.17 -6.23
CA ALA A 329 -13.40 8.85 -5.23
C ALA A 329 -13.95 10.18 -5.75
N LYS A 330 -13.11 11.00 -6.39
CA LYS A 330 -13.52 12.25 -7.05
C LYS A 330 -14.63 12.02 -8.08
N ILE A 331 -14.47 11.02 -8.95
CA ILE A 331 -15.50 10.65 -9.95
C ILE A 331 -16.80 10.21 -9.26
N ALA A 332 -16.72 9.35 -8.23
CA ALA A 332 -17.90 8.89 -7.48
C ALA A 332 -18.62 10.06 -6.77
N LEU A 333 -17.85 11.05 -6.31
CA LEU A 333 -18.34 12.30 -5.71
C LEU A 333 -18.71 13.39 -6.73
N LYS A 334 -18.74 13.05 -8.02
CA LYS A 334 -19.15 13.92 -9.14
C LYS A 334 -18.24 15.13 -9.35
N GLU A 335 -16.99 15.08 -8.89
CA GLU A 335 -15.96 16.00 -9.35
C GLU A 335 -15.54 15.63 -10.78
N GLU A 336 -15.33 16.63 -11.64
CA GLU A 336 -14.82 16.39 -12.98
C GLU A 336 -13.35 15.96 -12.91
N VAL A 337 -13.07 14.77 -13.44
CA VAL A 337 -11.73 14.19 -13.51
C VAL A 337 -11.43 13.88 -14.97
N GLY A 338 -10.41 14.54 -15.51
CA GLY A 338 -9.92 14.25 -16.85
C GLY A 338 -9.34 12.83 -16.94
N LEU A 339 -9.43 12.22 -18.13
CA LEU A 339 -8.71 10.98 -18.37
C LEU A 339 -7.20 11.18 -18.21
N PRO A 340 -6.45 10.15 -17.79
CA PRO A 340 -5.01 10.25 -17.66
C PRO A 340 -4.39 10.67 -19.00
N LYS A 341 -3.42 11.59 -18.93
CA LYS A 341 -2.76 12.13 -20.11
C LYS A 341 -2.01 11.03 -20.86
N LEU A 342 -2.31 10.88 -22.14
CA LEU A 342 -1.61 9.98 -23.04
C LEU A 342 -0.41 10.72 -23.65
N TYR A 343 0.78 10.16 -23.50
CA TYR A 343 1.98 10.63 -24.16
C TYR A 343 2.26 9.76 -25.37
N SER A 344 2.53 10.38 -26.52
CA SER A 344 2.97 9.68 -27.72
C SER A 344 4.48 9.82 -27.84
N LYS A 345 5.16 8.70 -28.08
CA LYS A 345 6.60 8.72 -28.33
C LYS A 345 6.89 9.52 -29.60
N ILE A 346 7.83 10.45 -29.52
CA ILE A 346 8.36 11.16 -30.70
C ILE A 346 9.68 10.54 -31.13
N ASP A 347 10.02 10.70 -32.40
CA ASP A 347 11.35 10.36 -32.88
C ASP A 347 12.35 11.41 -32.39
N MET A 348 13.39 10.95 -31.70
CA MET A 348 14.50 11.78 -31.23
C MET A 348 15.79 10.97 -31.37
N GLU A 349 16.84 11.59 -31.92
CA GLU A 349 18.11 10.90 -32.08
C GLU A 349 18.79 10.75 -30.71
N LEU A 350 19.29 9.55 -30.39
CA LEU A 350 20.02 9.28 -29.14
C LEU A 350 21.15 10.27 -28.87
N LYS A 351 21.85 10.72 -29.93
CA LYS A 351 22.91 11.72 -29.84
C LYS A 351 22.44 13.04 -29.20
N GLN A 352 21.17 13.41 -29.40
CA GLN A 352 20.59 14.60 -28.78
C GLN A 352 20.38 14.41 -27.27
N CYS A 353 20.18 13.16 -26.83
CA CYS A 353 19.94 12.78 -25.45
C CYS A 353 21.20 12.41 -24.67
N GLU A 354 22.37 12.26 -25.31
CA GLU A 354 23.63 11.91 -24.62
C GLU A 354 23.95 12.88 -23.48
N ARG A 355 23.60 14.17 -23.65
CA ARG A 355 23.76 15.19 -22.62
C ARG A 355 22.91 14.96 -21.36
N LEU A 356 21.88 14.12 -21.43
CA LEU A 356 20.98 13.81 -20.32
C LEU A 356 21.52 12.66 -19.45
N ILE A 357 22.51 11.91 -19.92
CA ILE A 357 23.08 10.78 -19.18
C ILE A 357 23.89 11.30 -17.99
N GLY A 358 23.69 10.72 -16.81
CA GLY A 358 24.41 11.05 -15.59
C GLY A 358 23.55 10.97 -14.34
N ASP A 359 24.15 11.36 -13.22
CA ASP A 359 23.51 11.40 -11.91
C ASP A 359 22.84 12.75 -11.65
N TYR A 360 21.67 12.72 -11.03
CA TYR A 360 20.84 13.88 -10.71
C TYR A 360 20.48 13.84 -9.23
N LYS A 361 20.95 14.82 -8.46
CA LYS A 361 20.62 14.94 -7.04
C LYS A 361 19.28 15.63 -6.86
N MET A 362 18.37 15.00 -6.12
CA MET A 362 17.08 15.59 -5.75
C MET A 362 17.31 16.75 -4.78
N GLU A 363 16.74 17.94 -5.07
CA GLU A 363 16.99 19.13 -4.26
C GLU A 363 16.37 19.03 -2.86
N ASN A 364 15.10 18.59 -2.78
CA ASN A 364 14.33 18.57 -1.53
C ASN A 364 14.23 17.19 -0.89
N ILE A 365 14.89 16.17 -1.45
CA ILE A 365 14.93 14.82 -0.88
C ILE A 365 16.39 14.48 -0.51
N PRO A 366 16.77 14.65 0.77
CA PRO A 366 18.14 14.42 1.21
C PRO A 366 18.68 13.06 0.81
N ASN A 367 19.94 13.02 0.37
CA ASN A 367 20.67 11.79 0.01
C ASN A 367 19.97 10.93 -1.07
N THR A 368 19.09 11.52 -1.88
CA THR A 368 18.42 10.83 -2.99
C THR A 368 18.99 11.31 -4.32
N THR A 369 19.44 10.36 -5.12
CA THR A 369 19.99 10.59 -6.46
C THR A 369 19.20 9.73 -7.45
N LEU A 370 18.91 10.30 -8.61
CA LEU A 370 18.39 9.58 -9.77
C LEU A 370 19.50 9.44 -10.80
N GLU A 371 19.58 8.30 -11.44
CA GLU A 371 20.54 8.02 -12.52
C GLU A 371 19.80 7.94 -13.85
N VAL A 372 20.32 8.63 -14.87
CA VAL A 372 19.90 8.47 -16.25
C VAL A 372 20.97 7.70 -17.01
N THR A 373 20.63 6.51 -17.48
CA THR A 373 21.55 5.64 -18.24
C THR A 373 21.08 5.39 -19.66
N ASN A 374 22.01 5.09 -20.55
CA ASN A 374 21.72 4.54 -21.88
C ASN A 374 22.10 3.06 -21.90
N GLN A 375 21.16 2.20 -22.28
CA GLN A 375 21.41 0.78 -22.50
C GLN A 375 20.79 0.35 -23.82
N LEU A 376 21.63 -0.13 -24.74
CA LEU A 376 21.22 -0.61 -26.08
C LEU A 376 20.37 0.42 -26.86
N GLY A 377 20.65 1.72 -26.70
CA GLY A 377 19.94 2.78 -27.40
C GLY A 377 18.58 3.16 -26.80
N LYS A 378 18.33 2.78 -25.54
CA LYS A 378 17.18 3.22 -24.75
C LYS A 378 17.68 3.96 -23.51
N LEU A 379 16.96 5.00 -23.12
CA LEU A 379 17.23 5.74 -21.89
C LEU A 379 16.44 5.14 -20.73
N TYR A 380 17.08 5.08 -19.57
CA TYR A 380 16.48 4.61 -18.34
C TYR A 380 16.67 5.60 -17.23
N LEU A 381 15.64 5.78 -16.41
CA LEU A 381 15.67 6.53 -15.16
C LEU A 381 15.55 5.55 -13.97
N SER A 382 16.49 5.59 -13.03
CA SER A 382 16.51 4.73 -11.84
C SER A 382 16.91 5.49 -10.59
N ASP A 383 16.58 4.95 -9.42
CA ASP A 383 17.13 5.38 -8.12
C ASP A 383 18.23 4.42 -7.60
N ASN A 384 18.66 3.49 -8.47
CA ASN A 384 19.64 2.43 -8.24
C ASN A 384 19.29 1.38 -7.18
N ASN A 385 18.09 1.46 -6.60
CA ASN A 385 17.72 0.61 -5.47
C ASN A 385 16.36 -0.04 -5.63
N THR A 386 15.36 0.69 -6.12
CA THR A 386 13.95 0.30 -6.05
C THR A 386 13.26 0.25 -7.41
N PHE A 387 13.67 1.07 -8.37
CA PHE A 387 13.06 1.06 -9.71
C PHE A 387 14.04 1.41 -10.82
N LYS A 388 13.67 0.98 -12.03
CA LYS A 388 14.27 1.43 -13.28
C LYS A 388 13.20 1.48 -14.34
N PHE A 389 12.99 2.64 -14.93
CA PHE A 389 11.98 2.86 -15.97
C PHE A 389 12.66 3.19 -17.29
N GLU A 390 12.22 2.57 -18.39
CA GLU A 390 12.50 3.14 -19.71
C GLU A 390 11.81 4.51 -19.79
N ILE A 391 12.55 5.56 -20.17
CA ILE A 391 11.99 6.89 -20.40
C ILE A 391 11.91 7.16 -21.90
N CYS A 392 10.69 7.43 -22.38
CA CYS A 392 10.38 7.63 -23.78
C CYS A 392 10.16 9.12 -24.08
N PRO A 393 10.83 9.71 -25.10
CA PRO A 393 10.65 11.11 -25.43
C PRO A 393 9.23 11.38 -25.94
N PHE A 394 8.60 12.46 -25.48
CA PHE A 394 7.30 12.94 -26.00
C PHE A 394 7.30 14.41 -26.41
N SER A 395 8.31 15.20 -26.02
CA SER A 395 8.43 16.60 -26.43
C SER A 395 9.88 17.03 -26.60
N HIS A 396 10.11 17.94 -27.53
CA HIS A 396 11.38 18.64 -27.72
C HIS A 396 11.10 20.07 -28.16
N GLU A 397 11.30 21.04 -27.27
CA GLU A 397 11.06 22.46 -27.52
C GLU A 397 12.27 23.28 -27.07
N GLY A 398 13.07 23.75 -28.03
CA GLY A 398 14.32 24.45 -27.74
C GLY A 398 15.29 23.57 -26.95
N GLU A 399 15.65 24.00 -25.74
CA GLU A 399 16.52 23.25 -24.82
C GLU A 399 15.77 22.26 -23.94
N SER A 400 14.44 22.30 -23.93
CA SER A 400 13.59 21.44 -23.10
C SER A 400 13.26 20.12 -23.80
N MET A 401 13.44 19.02 -23.08
CA MET A 401 13.13 17.67 -23.56
C MET A 401 12.26 16.94 -22.54
N GLY A 402 11.05 16.54 -22.94
CA GLY A 402 10.11 15.83 -22.08
C GLY A 402 10.09 14.33 -22.38
N PHE A 403 10.10 13.53 -21.31
CA PHE A 403 10.02 12.08 -21.35
C PHE A 403 8.93 11.57 -20.43
N PHE A 404 8.26 10.49 -20.83
CA PHE A 404 7.33 9.75 -19.98
C PHE A 404 7.93 8.39 -19.64
N THR A 405 7.59 7.87 -18.47
CA THR A 405 8.03 6.54 -18.05
C THR A 405 7.16 5.45 -18.69
N HIS A 406 7.80 4.38 -19.14
CA HIS A 406 7.13 3.15 -19.54
C HIS A 406 6.75 2.32 -18.31
N GLY A 407 5.51 1.79 -18.25
CA GLY A 407 5.05 0.93 -17.15
C GLY A 407 4.66 1.64 -15.84
N MET A 408 4.72 2.97 -15.77
CA MET A 408 4.10 3.76 -14.69
C MET A 408 3.69 5.15 -15.20
N GLN A 409 2.72 5.79 -14.56
CA GLN A 409 2.38 7.19 -14.88
C GLN A 409 3.42 8.15 -14.29
N GLY A 410 4.45 8.51 -15.06
CA GLY A 410 5.45 9.49 -14.64
C GLY A 410 6.06 10.26 -15.80
N THR A 411 6.68 11.39 -15.49
CA THR A 411 7.39 12.20 -16.48
C THR A 411 8.70 12.75 -15.94
N ALA A 412 9.66 12.96 -16.83
CA ALA A 412 10.88 13.70 -16.59
C ALA A 412 11.06 14.74 -17.69
N THR A 413 11.14 16.02 -17.32
CA THR A 413 11.40 17.12 -18.25
C THR A 413 12.78 17.69 -17.95
N PHE A 414 13.67 17.62 -18.91
CA PHE A 414 15.03 18.11 -18.78
C PHE A 414 15.16 19.51 -19.37
N THR A 415 15.82 20.39 -18.63
CA THR A 415 16.16 21.75 -19.06
C THR A 415 17.59 22.07 -18.62
N LYS A 416 18.52 22.19 -19.57
CA LYS A 416 19.95 22.38 -19.29
C LYS A 416 20.51 21.28 -18.35
N ASN A 417 20.78 21.65 -17.09
CA ASN A 417 21.32 20.76 -16.05
C ASN A 417 20.26 20.34 -15.02
N GLU A 418 19.01 20.75 -15.20
CA GLU A 418 17.90 20.43 -14.31
C GLU A 418 17.00 19.38 -14.95
N MET A 419 16.43 18.52 -14.10
CA MET A 419 15.38 17.57 -14.43
C MET A 419 14.21 17.82 -13.49
N TYR A 420 13.08 18.27 -14.05
CA TYR A 420 11.82 18.27 -13.34
C TYR A 420 11.17 16.89 -13.47
N VAL A 421 10.99 16.21 -12.35
CA VAL A 421 10.53 14.82 -12.31
C VAL A 421 9.20 14.72 -11.58
N GLU A 422 8.22 14.05 -12.19
CA GLU A 422 6.96 13.63 -11.56
C GLU A 422 6.93 12.10 -11.51
N LEU A 423 7.18 11.53 -10.34
CA LEU A 423 7.16 10.09 -10.08
C LEU A 423 6.40 9.80 -8.78
N PHE A 424 5.62 8.72 -8.76
CA PHE A 424 4.87 8.30 -7.57
C PHE A 424 3.98 9.40 -6.94
N GLY A 425 3.49 10.34 -7.75
CA GLY A 425 2.69 11.48 -7.29
C GLY A 425 3.48 12.60 -6.63
N ILE A 426 4.81 12.54 -6.66
CA ILE A 426 5.73 13.56 -6.15
C ILE A 426 6.33 14.31 -7.34
N SER A 427 6.29 15.63 -7.28
CA SER A 427 6.91 16.53 -8.25
C SER A 427 8.11 17.22 -7.63
N GLU A 428 9.30 17.04 -8.20
CA GLU A 428 10.54 17.56 -7.64
C GLU A 428 11.53 17.99 -8.72
N ILE A 429 12.53 18.76 -8.31
CA ILE A 429 13.66 19.16 -9.15
C ILE A 429 14.88 18.32 -8.75
N ALA A 430 15.56 17.80 -9.76
CA ALA A 430 16.84 17.14 -9.61
C ALA A 430 17.90 17.86 -10.46
N VAL A 431 19.06 18.11 -9.87
CA VAL A 431 20.16 18.84 -10.52
C VAL A 431 21.25 17.87 -10.88
N LYS A 432 21.73 17.94 -12.12
CA LYS A 432 22.80 17.10 -12.63
C LYS A 432 24.11 17.35 -11.86
N LEU A 433 24.77 16.27 -11.47
CA LEU A 433 26.05 16.28 -10.74
C LEU A 433 27.25 16.53 -11.66
#